data_AF-A0A6P1CWB9-F1
#
_entry.id   AF-A0A6P1CWB9-F1
#
_cell.length_a   1.000
_cell.length_b   1.000
_cell.length_c   1.000
_cell.angle_alpha   90.00
_cell.angle_beta   90.00
_cell.angle_gamma   90.00
#
_symmetry.space_group_name_H-M   'P 1'
#
loop_
_entity.id
_entity.type
_entity.pdbx_description
1 polymer ?
#
loop_
_entity_poly.entity_id
_entity_poly.type
_entity_poly.pdbx_seq_one_letter_code
_entity_poly.pdbx_strand_id
1 'polypeptide(L)'
;RVLAGIFAEVLELDDIGVEDGFFDLGGNSLIAARAVARINGTLGAGVTIRDLFEAGTIAALAERFATHHFDTSSPALRPTGRPARIPLSPAQQRLWILNRFAEHAAAYNMPLAVRLDGKLDVAALRAGLLDVLDRHESLRTTFPETPEGPSQVIHAAT
;
A
#
# COMPACT_ATOMS: atom_id res chain seq x y z
N ARG A 1 0.59 0.15 -26.48
CA ARG A 1 -0.09 1.43 -26.15
C ARG A 1 -0.46 1.51 -24.67
N VAL A 2 -1.22 0.56 -24.11
CA VAL A 2 -1.57 0.58 -22.67
C VAL A 2 -0.32 0.62 -21.77
N LEU A 3 0.64 -0.29 -21.98
CA LEU A 3 1.88 -0.32 -21.21
C LEU A 3 2.67 1.00 -21.27
N ALA A 4 2.82 1.57 -22.48
CA ALA A 4 3.47 2.87 -22.68
C ALA A 4 2.79 3.99 -21.91
N GLY A 5 1.45 4.08 -21.98
CA GLY A 5 0.69 5.08 -21.23
C GLY A 5 0.85 4.93 -19.71
N ILE A 6 0.85 3.68 -19.20
CA ILE A 6 1.06 3.44 -17.77
C ILE A 6 2.47 3.84 -17.34
N PHE A 7 3.50 3.48 -18.13
CA PHE A 7 4.88 3.85 -17.83
C PHE A 7 5.07 5.37 -17.83
N ALA A 8 4.58 6.05 -18.87
CA ALA A 8 4.63 7.51 -18.97
C ALA A 8 3.96 8.18 -17.76
N GLU A 9 2.78 7.69 -17.35
CA GLU A 9 2.07 8.24 -16.20
C GLU A 9 2.79 7.99 -14.85
N VAL A 10 3.37 6.81 -14.63
CA VAL A 10 4.04 6.52 -13.34
C VAL A 10 5.44 7.13 -13.23
N LEU A 11 6.10 7.36 -14.36
CA LEU A 11 7.42 7.98 -14.46
C LEU A 11 7.33 9.51 -14.65
N GLU A 12 6.13 10.05 -14.83
CA GLU A 12 5.87 11.48 -15.06
C GLU A 12 6.61 12.01 -16.31
N LEU A 13 6.54 11.25 -17.41
CA LEU A 13 7.17 11.56 -18.70
C LEU A 13 6.10 11.78 -19.78
N ASP A 14 6.38 12.67 -20.73
CA ASP A 14 5.45 12.99 -21.83
C ASP A 14 5.36 11.86 -22.88
N ASP A 15 6.48 11.20 -23.17
CA ASP A 15 6.55 10.04 -24.07
C ASP A 15 7.65 9.07 -23.63
N ILE A 16 7.51 7.80 -23.99
CA ILE A 16 8.45 6.71 -23.69
C ILE A 16 8.58 5.80 -24.90
N GLY A 17 9.82 5.58 -25.34
CA GLY A 17 10.18 4.60 -26.35
C GLY A 17 9.96 3.17 -25.89
N VAL A 18 9.60 2.27 -26.81
CA VAL A 18 9.28 0.87 -26.45
C VAL A 18 10.47 0.08 -25.91
N GLU A 19 11.69 0.51 -26.25
CA GLU A 19 12.96 -0.06 -25.78
C GLU A 19 13.57 0.70 -24.60
N ASP A 20 12.93 1.77 -24.14
CA ASP A 20 13.46 2.53 -23.01
C ASP A 20 13.30 1.71 -21.73
N GLY A 21 14.41 1.55 -21.01
CA GLY A 21 14.45 0.83 -19.75
C GLY A 21 13.71 1.58 -18.66
N PHE A 22 12.69 0.95 -18.06
CA PHE A 22 11.91 1.52 -16.97
C PHE A 22 12.78 2.04 -15.81
N PHE A 23 13.83 1.30 -15.47
CA PHE A 23 14.74 1.66 -14.39
C PHE A 23 15.80 2.69 -14.82
N ASP A 24 16.15 2.72 -16.11
CA ASP A 24 17.05 3.72 -16.68
C ASP A 24 16.39 5.10 -16.73
N LEU A 25 15.06 5.13 -16.89
CA LEU A 25 14.22 6.32 -16.83
C LEU A 25 13.89 6.79 -15.40
N GLY A 26 14.55 6.25 -14.38
CA GLY A 26 14.36 6.66 -12.98
C GLY A 26 13.30 5.85 -12.21
N GLY A 27 12.79 4.77 -12.80
CA GLY A 27 11.95 3.81 -12.11
C GLY A 27 12.66 3.21 -10.88
N ASN A 28 11.94 3.10 -9.77
CA ASN A 28 12.39 2.44 -8.54
C ASN A 28 11.32 1.47 -8.03
N SER A 29 11.59 0.75 -6.95
CA SER A 29 10.68 -0.29 -6.43
C SER A 29 9.26 0.21 -6.11
N LEU A 30 9.11 1.45 -5.65
CA LEU A 30 7.79 2.03 -5.36
C LEU A 30 7.05 2.37 -6.67
N ILE A 31 7.75 2.98 -7.63
CA ILE A 31 7.18 3.31 -8.94
C ILE A 31 6.82 2.02 -9.70
N ALA A 32 7.70 1.02 -9.65
CA ALA A 32 7.49 -0.33 -10.20
C ALA A 32 6.24 -0.98 -9.60
N ALA A 33 6.07 -0.94 -8.27
CA ALA A 33 4.87 -1.47 -7.61
C ALA A 33 3.60 -0.76 -8.10
N ARG A 34 3.63 0.57 -8.28
CA ARG A 34 2.51 1.34 -8.85
C ARG A 34 2.23 0.95 -10.30
N ALA A 35 3.26 0.79 -11.12
CA ALA A 35 3.14 0.37 -12.53
C ALA A 35 2.49 -1.00 -12.63
N VAL A 36 2.98 -1.98 -11.87
CA VAL A 36 2.43 -3.34 -11.81
C VAL A 36 0.97 -3.32 -11.36
N ALA A 37 0.64 -2.57 -10.30
CA ALA A 37 -0.74 -2.46 -9.83
C ALA A 37 -1.68 -1.89 -10.91
N ARG A 38 -1.24 -0.85 -11.65
CA ARG A 38 -2.01 -0.26 -12.75
C ARG A 38 -2.14 -1.22 -13.95
N ILE A 39 -1.07 -1.92 -14.31
CA ILE A 39 -1.09 -2.91 -15.39
C ILE A 39 -2.09 -4.01 -15.07
N ASN A 40 -2.03 -4.58 -13.86
CA ASN A 40 -2.94 -5.64 -13.44
C ASN A 40 -4.38 -5.15 -13.35
N GLY A 41 -4.61 -3.94 -12.83
CA GLY A 41 -5.94 -3.34 -12.77
C GLY A 41 -6.55 -3.03 -14.14
N THR A 42 -5.73 -2.66 -15.12
CA THR A 42 -6.19 -2.29 -16.48
C THR A 42 -6.35 -3.51 -17.39
N LEU A 43 -5.42 -4.46 -17.32
CA LEU A 43 -5.36 -5.61 -18.24
C LEU A 43 -5.93 -6.89 -17.64
N GLY A 44 -6.31 -6.90 -16.35
CA GLY A 44 -6.71 -8.13 -15.66
C GLY A 44 -5.57 -9.15 -15.58
N ALA A 45 -4.33 -8.67 -15.53
CA ALA A 45 -3.13 -9.50 -15.58
C ALA A 45 -2.60 -9.85 -14.19
N GLY A 46 -1.69 -10.82 -14.15
CA GLY A 46 -0.96 -11.25 -12.95
C GLY A 46 0.52 -10.87 -12.98
N VAL A 47 0.86 -9.71 -13.55
CA VAL A 47 2.24 -9.24 -13.63
C VAL A 47 2.77 -9.01 -12.22
N THR A 48 3.99 -9.46 -11.96
CA THR A 48 4.68 -9.26 -10.70
C THR A 48 5.75 -8.19 -10.84
N ILE A 49 6.22 -7.64 -9.71
CA ILE A 49 7.39 -6.75 -9.71
C ILE A 49 8.61 -7.46 -10.31
N ARG A 50 8.78 -8.76 -10.07
CA ARG A 50 9.84 -9.56 -10.68
C ARG A 50 9.77 -9.54 -12.20
N ASP A 51 8.57 -9.73 -12.78
CA ASP A 51 8.40 -9.71 -14.24
C ASP A 51 8.84 -8.37 -14.83
N LEU A 52 8.53 -7.26 -14.15
CA LEU A 52 8.96 -5.93 -14.57
C LEU A 52 10.49 -5.74 -14.46
N PHE A 53 11.14 -6.33 -13.44
CA PHE A 53 12.60 -6.31 -13.35
C PHE A 53 13.27 -7.14 -14.45
N GLU A 54 12.71 -8.29 -14.78
CA GLU A 54 13.25 -9.20 -15.80
C GLU A 54 12.95 -8.71 -17.23
N ALA A 55 11.83 -8.00 -17.43
CA ALA A 55 11.41 -7.41 -18.69
C ALA A 55 11.14 -5.91 -18.51
N GLY A 56 12.22 -5.17 -18.29
CA GLY A 56 12.19 -3.74 -17.94
C GLY A 56 11.82 -2.77 -19.06
N THR A 57 11.61 -3.24 -20.29
CA THR A 57 11.15 -2.39 -21.41
C THR A 57 9.70 -2.72 -21.77
N ILE A 58 9.01 -1.79 -22.43
CA ILE A 58 7.64 -2.02 -22.90
C ILE A 58 7.62 -3.17 -23.92
N ALA A 59 8.61 -3.25 -24.80
CA ALA A 59 8.73 -4.30 -25.80
C ALA A 59 8.88 -5.68 -25.14
N ALA A 60 9.83 -5.82 -24.20
CA ALA A 60 10.05 -7.07 -23.49
C ALA A 60 8.84 -7.50 -22.66
N LEU A 61 8.17 -6.55 -21.99
CA LEU A 61 6.98 -6.84 -21.20
C LEU A 61 5.82 -7.26 -22.11
N ALA A 62 5.64 -6.60 -23.26
CA ALA A 62 4.62 -6.96 -24.24
C ALA A 62 4.87 -8.35 -24.84
N GLU A 63 6.13 -8.72 -25.08
CA GLU A 63 6.49 -10.07 -25.50
C GLU A 63 6.10 -11.12 -24.46
N ARG A 64 6.36 -10.87 -23.16
CA ARG A 64 5.92 -11.77 -22.08
C ARG A 64 4.41 -11.94 -22.04
N PHE A 65 3.64 -10.88 -22.30
CA PHE A 65 2.18 -10.98 -22.44
C PHE A 65 1.75 -11.88 -23.61
N ALA A 66 2.53 -11.94 -24.69
CA ALA A 66 2.23 -12.78 -25.84
C ALA A 66 2.64 -14.25 -25.63
N THR A 67 3.70 -14.49 -24.85
CA THR A 67 4.29 -15.83 -24.69
C THR A 67 3.93 -16.54 -23.39
N HIS A 68 3.46 -15.82 -22.37
CA HIS A 68 3.13 -16.37 -21.06
C HIS A 68 1.71 -16.00 -20.61
N HIS A 69 1.06 -16.96 -19.94
CA HIS A 69 -0.15 -16.68 -19.18
C HIS A 69 0.25 -16.29 -17.76
N PHE A 70 0.02 -15.03 -17.40
CA PHE A 70 0.24 -14.57 -16.03
C PHE A 70 -0.78 -15.20 -15.09
N ASP A 71 -0.33 -15.61 -13.91
CA ASP A 71 -1.20 -16.15 -12.87
C ASP A 71 -2.07 -15.04 -12.28
N THR A 72 -3.37 -15.09 -12.57
CA THR A 72 -4.38 -14.15 -12.09
C THR A 72 -5.12 -14.66 -10.86
N SER A 73 -4.67 -15.78 -10.25
CA SER A 73 -5.33 -16.42 -9.11
C SER A 73 -5.20 -15.64 -7.79
N SER A 74 -4.32 -14.64 -7.74
CA SER A 74 -4.19 -13.77 -6.56
C SER A 74 -5.54 -13.09 -6.25
N PRO A 75 -6.10 -13.29 -5.05
CA PRO A 75 -7.42 -12.78 -4.73
C PRO A 75 -7.40 -11.25 -4.76
N ALA A 76 -8.28 -10.67 -5.59
CA ALA A 76 -8.46 -9.23 -5.63
C ALA A 76 -8.97 -8.72 -4.28
N LEU A 77 -8.41 -7.60 -3.81
CA LEU A 77 -8.95 -6.88 -2.66
C LEU A 77 -10.34 -6.36 -3.00
N ARG A 78 -11.34 -6.85 -2.28
CA ARG A 78 -12.74 -6.45 -2.42
C ARG A 78 -13.27 -6.13 -1.03
N PRO A 79 -14.23 -5.21 -0.88
CA PRO A 79 -14.97 -5.08 0.36
C PRO A 79 -15.56 -6.43 0.73
N THR A 80 -15.23 -6.95 1.90
CA THR A 80 -15.79 -8.19 2.44
C THR A 80 -16.69 -7.87 3.62
N GLY A 81 -17.66 -8.75 3.87
CA GLY A 81 -18.45 -8.67 5.10
C GLY A 81 -17.52 -8.75 6.30
N ARG A 82 -17.66 -7.80 7.23
CA ARG A 82 -16.87 -7.77 8.46
C ARG A 82 -17.22 -8.99 9.31
N PRO A 83 -16.26 -9.87 9.63
CA PRO A 83 -16.54 -10.97 10.55
C PRO A 83 -16.85 -10.40 11.94
N ALA A 84 -17.62 -11.14 12.74
CA ALA A 84 -17.91 -10.76 14.13
C ALA A 84 -16.61 -10.54 14.95
N ARG A 85 -15.56 -11.30 14.62
CA ARG A 85 -14.22 -11.17 15.21
C ARG A 85 -13.20 -10.94 14.10
N ILE A 86 -12.59 -9.76 14.08
CA ILE A 86 -11.56 -9.41 13.10
C ILE A 86 -10.21 -9.92 13.61
N PRO A 87 -9.51 -10.82 12.90
CA PRO A 87 -8.21 -11.32 13.34
C PRO A 87 -7.13 -10.25 13.15
N LEU A 88 -6.04 -10.33 13.93
CA LEU A 88 -4.83 -9.56 13.65
C LEU A 88 -4.14 -10.12 12.40
N SER A 89 -3.49 -9.25 11.63
CA SER A 89 -2.53 -9.68 10.63
C SER A 89 -1.30 -10.31 11.30
N PRO A 90 -0.51 -11.14 10.60
CA PRO A 90 0.71 -11.72 11.16
C PRO A 90 1.69 -10.67 11.71
N ALA A 91 1.80 -9.52 11.05
CA ALA A 91 2.62 -8.40 11.52
C ALA A 91 2.05 -7.76 12.79
N GLN A 92 0.74 -7.54 12.86
CA GLN A 92 0.07 -7.05 14.06
C GLN A 92 0.23 -8.03 15.22
N GLN A 93 0.07 -9.34 14.99
CA GLN A 93 0.24 -10.36 16.03
C GLN A 93 1.65 -10.36 16.62
N ARG A 94 2.69 -10.25 15.77
CA ARG A 94 4.07 -10.11 16.23
C ARG A 94 4.25 -8.89 17.13
N LEU A 95 3.77 -7.73 16.71
CA LEU A 95 3.88 -6.50 17.51
C LEU A 95 3.11 -6.59 18.82
N TRP A 96 1.91 -7.18 18.80
CA TRP A 96 1.11 -7.40 19.99
C TRP A 96 1.83 -8.29 21.01
N ILE A 97 2.42 -9.41 20.54
CA ILE A 97 3.22 -10.31 21.39
C ILE A 97 4.41 -9.56 22.01
N LEU A 98 5.17 -8.80 21.20
CA LEU A 98 6.32 -8.03 21.69
C LEU A 98 5.91 -6.98 22.72
N ASN A 99 4.78 -6.30 22.49
CA ASN A 99 4.23 -5.34 23.44
C ASN A 99 3.83 -5.99 24.77
N ARG A 100 3.36 -7.25 24.77
CA ARG A 100 3.03 -7.97 26.01
C ARG A 100 4.25 -8.37 26.85
N PHE A 101 5.41 -8.58 26.23
CA PHE A 101 6.64 -8.92 26.96
C PHE A 101 7.37 -7.70 27.54
N ALA A 102 7.26 -6.56 26.89
CA ALA A 102 7.90 -5.31 27.30
C ALA A 102 6.87 -4.19 27.26
N GLU A 103 5.91 -4.27 28.17
CA GLU A 103 4.86 -3.26 28.33
C GLU A 103 5.53 -1.90 28.57
N HIS A 104 5.14 -0.89 27.79
CA HIS A 104 5.73 0.46 27.75
C HIS A 104 7.09 0.63 27.05
N ALA A 105 7.62 -0.37 26.35
CA ALA A 105 8.78 -0.17 25.50
C ALA A 105 8.47 0.78 24.33
N ALA A 106 9.23 1.86 24.20
CA ALA A 106 9.06 2.86 23.14
C ALA A 106 9.62 2.42 21.77
N ALA A 107 10.14 1.18 21.65
CA ALA A 107 10.82 0.68 20.46
C ALA A 107 9.94 0.70 19.18
N TYR A 108 8.62 0.71 19.36
CA TYR A 108 7.64 0.74 18.27
C TYR A 108 6.82 2.04 18.23
N ASN A 109 7.22 3.06 19.00
CA ASN A 109 6.65 4.39 18.86
C ASN A 109 7.20 5.04 17.58
N MET A 110 6.36 5.73 16.83
CA MET A 110 6.74 6.46 15.62
C MET A 110 6.56 7.98 15.84
N PRO A 111 7.47 8.63 16.59
CA PRO A 111 7.37 10.07 16.81
C PRO A 111 7.67 10.82 15.51
N LEU A 112 6.81 11.81 15.20
CA LEU A 112 7.01 12.75 14.10
C LEU A 112 6.99 14.18 14.66
N ALA A 113 7.95 15.00 14.26
CA ALA A 113 7.96 16.43 14.56
C ALA A 113 7.93 17.23 13.26
N VAL A 114 7.05 18.23 13.19
CA VAL A 114 6.89 19.12 12.04
C VAL A 114 7.03 20.56 12.52
N ARG A 115 7.82 21.36 11.81
CA ARG A 115 7.89 22.81 12.03
C ARG A 115 6.88 23.49 11.10
N LEU A 116 6.03 24.34 11.67
CA LEU A 116 5.07 25.15 10.94
C LEU A 116 5.50 26.62 11.05
N ASP A 117 5.69 27.28 9.92
CA ASP A 117 6.11 28.67 9.84
C ASP A 117 4.90 29.55 9.45
N GLY A 118 4.60 30.59 10.24
CA GLY A 118 3.48 31.52 10.01
C GLY A 118 2.42 31.51 11.10
N LYS A 119 1.23 32.05 10.79
CA LYS A 119 0.08 32.07 11.72
C LYS A 119 -0.63 30.72 11.68
N LEU A 120 -0.64 30.00 12.80
CA LEU A 120 -1.34 28.72 12.93
C LEU A 120 -2.76 28.93 13.44
N ASP A 121 -3.75 28.45 12.68
CA ASP A 121 -5.10 28.23 13.19
C ASP A 121 -5.17 26.85 13.86
N VAL A 122 -5.12 26.85 15.20
CA VAL A 122 -5.14 25.63 16.01
C VAL A 122 -6.48 24.91 15.92
N ALA A 123 -7.59 25.64 15.74
CA ALA A 123 -8.91 25.03 15.62
C ALA A 123 -9.04 24.27 14.30
N ALA A 124 -8.56 24.86 13.20
CA ALA A 124 -8.52 24.20 11.89
C ALA A 124 -7.58 22.99 11.90
N LEU A 125 -6.38 23.10 12.51
CA LEU A 125 -5.47 21.95 12.65
C LEU A 125 -6.12 20.80 13.43
N ARG A 126 -6.78 21.11 14.54
CA ARG A 126 -7.48 20.11 15.35
C ARG A 126 -8.60 19.43 14.57
N ALA A 127 -9.39 20.19 13.83
CA ALA A 127 -10.45 19.64 12.98
C ALA A 127 -9.87 18.70 11.91
N GLY A 128 -8.82 19.11 11.20
CA GLY A 128 -8.17 18.26 10.21
C GLY A 128 -7.57 16.97 10.79
N LEU A 129 -7.04 17.00 12.01
CA LEU A 129 -6.57 15.79 12.70
C LEU A 129 -7.72 14.84 13.07
N LEU A 130 -8.87 15.38 13.49
CA LEU A 130 -10.06 14.57 13.76
C LEU A 130 -10.60 13.94 12.47
N ASP A 131 -10.64 14.68 11.36
CA ASP A 131 -11.03 14.12 10.06
C ASP A 131 -10.16 12.93 9.63
N VAL A 132 -8.84 13.00 9.90
CA VAL A 132 -7.91 11.89 9.66
C VAL A 132 -8.21 10.71 10.59
N LEU A 133 -8.45 10.95 11.88
CA LEU A 133 -8.83 9.89 12.84
C LEU A 133 -10.13 9.19 12.42
N ASP A 134 -11.15 9.95 12.01
CA ASP A 134 -12.44 9.40 11.62
C ASP A 134 -12.36 8.65 10.28
N ARG A 135 -11.60 9.17 9.31
CA ARG A 135 -11.37 8.52 8.01
C ARG A 135 -10.65 7.18 8.14
N HIS A 136 -9.69 7.05 9.07
CA HIS A 136 -8.80 5.89 9.12
C HIS A 136 -9.12 4.96 10.30
N GLU A 137 -9.77 3.83 9.99
CA GLU A 137 -10.14 2.82 11.01
C GLU A 137 -8.95 2.36 11.86
N SER A 138 -7.76 2.22 11.28
CA SER A 138 -6.54 1.83 12.00
C SER A 138 -6.19 2.74 13.17
N LEU A 139 -6.54 4.03 13.11
CA LEU A 139 -6.30 4.99 14.19
C LEU A 139 -7.35 4.90 15.32
N ARG A 140 -8.43 4.16 15.08
CA ARG A 140 -9.52 3.89 16.02
C ARG A 140 -9.59 2.39 16.36
N THR A 141 -8.50 1.64 16.17
CA THR A 141 -8.45 0.20 16.46
C THR A 141 -7.71 -0.07 17.75
N THR A 142 -8.31 -0.90 18.60
CA THR A 142 -7.66 -1.49 19.79
C THR A 142 -7.47 -3.00 19.62
N PHE A 143 -6.54 -3.58 20.37
CA PHE A 143 -6.15 -4.99 20.27
C PHE A 143 -6.29 -5.72 21.63
N PRO A 144 -7.51 -5.89 22.16
CA PRO A 144 -7.70 -6.56 23.44
C PRO A 144 -7.33 -8.05 23.37
N GLU A 145 -6.86 -8.58 24.50
CA GLU A 145 -6.79 -10.02 24.72
C GLU A 145 -8.20 -10.54 25.03
N THR A 146 -8.61 -11.60 24.32
CA THR A 146 -9.89 -12.30 24.55
C THR A 146 -9.62 -13.78 24.80
N PRO A 147 -10.59 -14.55 25.33
CA PRO A 147 -10.41 -16.00 25.52
C PRO A 147 -10.00 -16.75 24.24
N GLU A 148 -10.41 -16.27 23.06
CA GLU A 148 -10.04 -16.82 21.76
C GLU A 148 -8.75 -16.20 21.17
N GLY A 149 -7.99 -15.43 21.95
CA GLY A 149 -6.75 -14.73 21.56
C GLY A 149 -6.95 -13.25 21.25
N PRO A 150 -5.95 -12.53 20.71
CA PRO A 150 -6.10 -11.12 20.36
C PRO A 150 -7.00 -10.92 19.13
N SER A 151 -7.76 -9.83 19.11
CA SER A 151 -8.61 -9.43 17.98
C SER A 151 -8.52 -7.92 17.72
N GLN A 152 -8.92 -7.47 16.53
CA GLN A 152 -9.06 -6.05 16.22
C GLN A 152 -10.47 -5.58 16.60
N VAL A 153 -10.55 -4.56 17.44
CA VAL A 153 -11.79 -3.86 17.78
C VAL A 153 -11.72 -2.45 17.24
N ILE A 154 -12.54 -2.17 16.22
CA ILE A 154 -12.62 -0.88 15.54
C ILE A 154 -13.75 -0.07 16.19
N HIS A 155 -13.39 1.05 16.81
CA HIS A 155 -14.34 1.97 17.47
C HIS A 155 -15.08 2.83 16.44
N ALA A 156 -16.24 3.37 16.78
CA ALA A 156 -16.97 4.27 15.88
C ALA A 156 -16.16 5.55 15.57
N ALA A 157 -16.42 6.16 14.41
CA ALA A 157 -15.99 7.53 14.15
C ALA A 157 -16.77 8.50 15.06
N THR A 158 -16.15 9.64 15.37
CA THR A 158 -16.69 10.65 16.30
C THR A 158 -17.72 11.54 15.62
#